data_AF-A0A0A9CT97-F1
#
_entry.id   AF-A0A0A9CT97-F1
#
_cell.length_a   1.000
_cell.length_b   1.000
_cell.length_c   1.000
_cell.angle_alpha   90.00
_cell.angle_beta   90.00
_cell.angle_gamma   90.00
#
_symmetry.space_group_name_H-M   'P 1'
#
loop_
_entity.id
_entity.type
_entity.pdbx_description
1 polymer ?
#
loop_
_entity_poly.entity_id
_entity_poly.type
_entity_poly.pdbx_seq_one_letter_code
_entity_poly.pdbx_strand_id
1 'polypeptide(L)'
;MDTDLDTTQQDYVRTAQASGRALVSLINEVLDQAKIESGKLELEAVPFDLRTVCDDILSLFCGKAQEKGLELAVYVSDQVPQTLIGDPGRIRQIITNLVGNSIKFTEKGHIYLTVHVVDEILNCLEVDMGTEYTNTLSGYPVANGRRSWENFRIFNRELHSSEMSFAPIACDSISLIISVEDTGVGIPFEAQSRIFTPFMQVGPSIARIHGGTGIGLSISKCLVGLMKGEIGFASTPHVGSTFTFTAVLTRTRFSGNENKSSDFKEINALVVDHRPVRAKVTKYHLQRLGVQTELTTDLDQYILKVNCGSWIAKLVLIDKETWLKESHSMPLLVSELRNKDQPDSPKLFLLENPKSSVKSSSHISREYNLNVIMKPLRAGMLQVSLRRALGGIDKVHCKNGVVGNSTLGNLLHKKQIIVVDDNIVNLKVAAGALKKYGAEVTCADSGKKAITLLKPPHSFDACFMDIQMPEMDG
;
A
#
# COMPACT_ATOMS: atom_id res chain seq x y z
N MET A 1 21.62 4.78 -33.22
CA MET A 1 20.38 4.17 -32.68
C MET A 1 19.21 5.16 -32.81
N ASP A 2 19.22 6.02 -33.84
CA ASP A 2 18.26 7.12 -34.03
C ASP A 2 17.44 6.87 -35.29
N THR A 3 16.79 5.71 -35.32
CA THR A 3 15.76 5.39 -36.33
C THR A 3 14.41 5.57 -35.67
N ASP A 4 13.56 6.42 -36.25
CA ASP A 4 12.16 6.51 -35.87
C ASP A 4 11.52 5.15 -36.13
N LEU A 5 11.27 4.42 -35.04
CA LEU A 5 10.65 3.10 -35.11
C LEU A 5 9.20 3.27 -35.55
N ASP A 6 8.82 2.54 -36.60
CA ASP A 6 7.41 2.45 -37.00
C ASP A 6 6.58 1.79 -35.88
N THR A 7 5.26 1.89 -35.98
CA THR A 7 4.34 1.39 -34.94
C THR A 7 4.50 -0.11 -34.69
N THR A 8 4.86 -0.89 -35.70
CA THR A 8 5.10 -2.33 -35.61
C THR A 8 6.44 -2.63 -34.91
N GLN A 9 7.49 -1.90 -35.26
CA GLN A 9 8.80 -2.00 -34.63
C GLN A 9 8.76 -1.58 -33.16
N GLN A 10 7.99 -0.54 -32.80
CA GLN A 10 7.76 -0.17 -31.40
C GLN A 10 7.07 -1.28 -30.63
N ASP A 11 6.09 -1.97 -31.25
CA ASP A 11 5.40 -3.09 -30.62
C ASP A 11 6.33 -4.28 -30.41
N TYR A 12 7.19 -4.60 -31.39
CA TYR A 12 8.23 -5.61 -31.23
C TYR A 12 9.24 -5.26 -30.13
N VAL A 13 9.70 -4.01 -30.06
CA VAL A 13 10.63 -3.56 -29.01
C VAL A 13 9.97 -3.64 -27.63
N ARG A 14 8.71 -3.22 -27.49
CA ARG A 14 7.96 -3.35 -26.22
C ARG A 14 7.78 -4.80 -25.83
N THR A 15 7.43 -5.67 -26.77
CA THR A 15 7.24 -7.11 -26.53
C THR A 15 8.56 -7.77 -26.12
N ALA A 16 9.66 -7.45 -26.81
CA ALA A 16 10.99 -7.95 -26.49
C ALA A 16 11.47 -7.45 -25.11
N GLN A 17 11.23 -6.18 -24.79
CA GLN A 17 11.56 -5.60 -23.48
C GLN A 17 10.73 -6.25 -22.36
N ALA A 18 9.43 -6.46 -22.56
CA ALA A 18 8.57 -7.14 -21.60
C ALA A 18 9.02 -8.59 -21.38
N SER A 19 9.36 -9.30 -22.45
CA SER A 19 9.87 -10.68 -22.40
C SER A 19 11.23 -10.75 -21.69
N GLY A 20 12.15 -9.82 -21.97
CA GLY A 20 13.44 -9.72 -21.29
C GLY A 20 13.31 -9.45 -19.80
N ARG A 21 12.42 -8.52 -19.41
CA ARG A 21 12.10 -8.27 -17.99
C ARG A 21 11.52 -9.51 -17.29
N ALA A 22 10.63 -10.23 -17.96
CA ALA A 22 10.07 -11.48 -17.43
C ALA A 22 11.16 -12.55 -17.25
N LEU A 23 12.08 -12.67 -18.20
CA LEU A 23 13.21 -13.62 -18.12
C LEU A 23 14.17 -13.30 -16.97
N VAL A 24 14.55 -12.02 -16.82
CA VAL A 24 15.41 -11.58 -15.71
C VAL A 24 14.77 -11.86 -14.35
N SER A 25 13.46 -11.60 -14.22
CA SER A 25 12.70 -11.93 -13.00
C SER A 25 12.76 -13.43 -12.71
N LEU A 26 12.53 -14.27 -13.72
CA LEU A 26 12.55 -15.73 -13.58
C LEU A 26 13.94 -16.24 -13.19
N ILE A 27 15.00 -15.73 -13.82
CA ILE A 27 16.38 -16.08 -13.46
C ILE A 27 16.67 -15.71 -12.01
N ASN A 28 16.28 -14.49 -11.58
CA ASN A 28 16.47 -14.06 -10.20
C ASN A 28 15.68 -14.94 -9.21
N GLU A 29 14.45 -15.33 -9.54
CA GLU A 29 13.65 -16.27 -8.72
C GLU A 29 14.35 -17.63 -8.57
N VAL A 30 14.87 -18.20 -9.66
CA VAL A 30 15.57 -19.49 -9.64
C VAL A 30 16.90 -19.39 -8.87
N LEU A 31 17.65 -18.30 -9.05
CA LEU A 31 18.89 -18.06 -8.33
C LEU A 31 18.65 -17.86 -6.82
N ASP A 32 17.59 -17.14 -6.45
CA ASP A 32 17.17 -17.01 -5.06
C ASP A 32 16.84 -18.38 -4.47
N GLN A 33 16.06 -19.21 -5.17
CA GLN A 33 15.76 -20.57 -4.72
C GLN A 33 17.04 -21.41 -4.52
N ALA A 34 17.97 -21.38 -5.47
CA ALA A 34 19.25 -22.10 -5.36
C ALA A 34 20.13 -21.59 -4.20
N LYS A 35 20.16 -20.29 -3.94
CA LYS A 35 20.87 -19.70 -2.79
C LYS A 35 20.27 -20.15 -1.47
N ILE A 36 18.94 -20.25 -1.41
CA ILE A 36 18.24 -20.69 -0.21
C ILE A 36 18.49 -22.19 0.04
N GLU A 37 18.34 -23.04 -0.98
CA GLU A 37 18.57 -24.49 -0.86
C GLU A 37 20.02 -24.83 -0.49
N SER A 38 20.99 -24.02 -0.95
CA SER A 38 22.40 -24.16 -0.59
C SER A 38 22.77 -23.56 0.77
N GLY A 39 21.82 -22.97 1.50
CA GLY A 39 22.05 -22.34 2.81
C GLY A 39 22.92 -21.08 2.75
N LYS A 40 23.11 -20.51 1.57
CA LYS A 40 23.95 -19.31 1.35
C LYS A 40 23.17 -18.00 1.44
N LEU A 41 21.87 -18.07 1.68
CA LEU A 41 21.05 -16.87 1.86
C LEU A 41 21.09 -16.43 3.33
N GLU A 42 21.70 -15.27 3.58
CA GLU A 42 21.67 -14.59 4.86
C GLU A 42 20.62 -13.47 4.82
N LEU A 43 19.84 -13.34 5.89
CA LEU A 43 18.88 -12.24 6.03
C LEU A 43 19.59 -10.99 6.53
N GLU A 44 19.24 -9.85 5.97
CA GLU A 44 19.70 -8.57 6.49
C GLU A 44 19.05 -8.25 7.85
N ALA A 45 19.78 -7.50 8.68
CA ALA A 45 19.30 -7.02 9.97
C ALA A 45 19.43 -5.50 10.02
N VAL A 46 18.56 -4.82 9.28
CA VAL A 46 18.55 -3.35 9.18
C VAL A 46 17.32 -2.76 9.88
N PRO A 47 17.43 -1.57 10.49
CA PRO A 47 16.26 -0.84 10.97
C PRO A 47 15.37 -0.40 9.80
N PHE A 48 14.06 -0.67 9.88
CA PHE A 48 13.09 -0.28 8.85
C PHE A 48 11.71 0.00 9.45
N ASP A 49 10.89 0.77 8.72
CA ASP A 49 9.47 0.97 9.00
C ASP A 49 8.62 0.08 8.08
N LEU A 50 7.91 -0.88 8.67
CA LEU A 50 7.03 -1.79 7.94
C LEU A 50 5.89 -1.06 7.23
N ARG A 51 5.43 0.09 7.77
CA ARG A 51 4.37 0.89 7.15
C ARG A 51 4.83 1.50 5.82
N THR A 52 6.11 1.86 5.70
CA THR A 52 6.73 2.31 4.44
C THR A 52 6.76 1.18 3.42
N VAL A 53 7.16 -0.04 3.84
CA VAL A 53 7.12 -1.22 2.97
C VAL A 53 5.70 -1.48 2.44
N CYS A 54 4.69 -1.37 3.29
CA CYS A 54 3.30 -1.51 2.86
C CYS A 54 2.83 -0.38 1.93
N ASP A 55 3.25 0.88 2.16
CA ASP A 55 2.94 2.01 1.27
C ASP A 55 3.55 1.84 -0.13
N ASP A 56 4.77 1.29 -0.22
CA ASP A 56 5.42 0.96 -1.49
C ASP A 56 4.63 -0.11 -2.25
N ILE A 57 4.11 -1.11 -1.54
CA ILE A 57 3.28 -2.18 -2.12
C ILE A 57 1.95 -1.61 -2.61
N LEU A 58 1.30 -0.74 -1.82
CA LEU A 58 0.13 0.00 -2.27
C LEU A 58 0.42 0.79 -3.54
N SER A 59 1.55 1.49 -3.60
CA SER A 59 1.97 2.26 -4.78
C SER A 59 2.17 1.37 -6.01
N LEU A 60 2.83 0.23 -5.83
CA LEU A 60 3.13 -0.74 -6.90
C LEU A 60 1.87 -1.33 -7.54
N PHE A 61 0.84 -1.57 -6.73
CA PHE A 61 -0.36 -2.29 -7.16
C PHE A 61 -1.60 -1.41 -7.35
N CYS A 62 -1.56 -0.15 -6.94
CA CYS A 62 -2.65 0.82 -7.08
C CYS A 62 -3.22 0.82 -8.50
N GLY A 63 -2.40 1.05 -9.53
CA GLY A 63 -2.86 1.10 -10.93
C GLY A 63 -3.58 -0.16 -11.37
N LYS A 64 -3.00 -1.34 -11.10
CA LYS A 64 -3.59 -2.65 -11.47
C LYS A 64 -4.91 -2.92 -10.77
N ALA A 65 -5.01 -2.58 -9.47
CA ALA A 65 -6.24 -2.70 -8.72
C ALA A 65 -7.32 -1.76 -9.27
N GLN A 66 -6.96 -0.51 -9.59
CA GLN A 66 -7.87 0.48 -10.17
C GLN A 66 -8.39 0.08 -11.55
N GLU A 67 -7.53 -0.45 -12.42
CA GLU A 67 -7.90 -0.98 -13.75
C GLU A 67 -8.94 -2.10 -13.66
N LYS A 68 -8.80 -2.99 -12.67
CA LYS A 68 -9.77 -4.06 -12.39
C LYS A 68 -10.98 -3.61 -11.56
N GLY A 69 -11.00 -2.37 -11.05
CA GLY A 69 -12.04 -1.89 -10.15
C GLY A 69 -12.07 -2.59 -8.78
N LEU A 70 -10.92 -3.08 -8.31
CA LEU A 70 -10.76 -3.73 -7.02
C LEU A 70 -10.45 -2.71 -5.93
N GLU A 71 -11.02 -2.90 -4.74
CA GLU A 71 -10.58 -2.17 -3.55
C GLU A 71 -9.27 -2.77 -3.03
N LEU A 72 -8.26 -1.94 -2.81
CA LEU A 72 -6.99 -2.33 -2.21
C LEU A 72 -6.83 -1.55 -0.90
N ALA A 73 -6.51 -2.23 0.20
CA ALA A 73 -6.30 -1.59 1.49
C ALA A 73 -5.20 -2.25 2.29
N VAL A 74 -4.57 -1.46 3.16
CA VAL A 74 -3.60 -1.92 4.15
C VAL A 74 -4.03 -1.44 5.52
N TYR A 75 -3.91 -2.31 6.51
CA TYR A 75 -4.01 -1.96 7.92
C TYR A 75 -2.82 -2.53 8.69
N VAL A 76 -2.19 -1.69 9.52
CA VAL A 76 -1.13 -2.11 10.44
C VAL A 76 -1.57 -1.71 11.84
N SER A 77 -1.64 -2.67 12.75
CA SER A 77 -2.04 -2.42 14.14
C SER A 77 -1.15 -1.39 14.83
N ASP A 78 -1.75 -0.64 15.76
CA ASP A 78 -1.04 0.33 16.60
C ASP A 78 -0.07 -0.34 17.57
N GLN A 79 -0.24 -1.65 17.84
CA GLN A 79 0.69 -2.45 18.65
C GLN A 79 1.99 -2.77 17.92
N VAL A 80 2.02 -2.66 16.58
CA VAL A 80 3.23 -2.90 15.79
C VAL A 80 4.16 -1.69 15.93
N PRO A 81 5.39 -1.88 16.44
CA PRO A 81 6.38 -0.81 16.57
C PRO A 81 6.60 -0.08 15.23
N GLN A 82 6.93 1.22 15.31
CA GLN A 82 7.21 2.00 14.11
C GLN A 82 8.48 1.53 13.40
N THR A 83 9.52 1.19 14.17
CA THR A 83 10.79 0.72 13.63
C THR A 83 11.07 -0.68 14.14
N LEU A 84 11.37 -1.57 13.21
CA LEU A 84 11.71 -2.97 13.42
C LEU A 84 13.10 -3.23 12.85
N ILE A 85 13.78 -4.27 13.33
CA ILE A 85 15.05 -4.73 12.77
C ILE A 85 14.81 -6.08 12.10
N GLY A 86 15.23 -6.18 10.83
CA GLY A 86 15.11 -7.37 10.00
C GLY A 86 15.39 -7.05 8.54
N ASP A 87 14.87 -7.88 7.64
CA ASP A 87 15.08 -7.74 6.20
C ASP A 87 13.82 -7.18 5.50
N PRO A 88 13.74 -5.85 5.25
CA PRO A 88 12.58 -5.24 4.61
C PRO A 88 12.42 -5.72 3.15
N GLY A 89 13.52 -6.04 2.46
CA GLY A 89 13.50 -6.48 1.07
C GLY A 89 12.79 -7.83 0.92
N ARG A 90 13.13 -8.78 1.79
CA ARG A 90 12.52 -10.13 1.79
C ARG A 90 11.08 -10.11 2.28
N ILE A 91 10.73 -9.29 3.26
CA ILE A 91 9.33 -9.08 3.67
C ILE A 91 8.53 -8.51 2.50
N ARG A 92 9.06 -7.47 1.85
CA ARG A 92 8.44 -6.87 0.66
C ARG A 92 8.26 -7.89 -0.46
N GLN A 93 9.23 -8.77 -0.68
CA GLN A 93 9.15 -9.84 -1.69
C GLN A 93 8.00 -10.82 -1.40
N ILE A 94 7.87 -11.28 -0.15
CA ILE A 94 6.78 -12.17 0.26
C ILE A 94 5.42 -11.49 0.02
N ILE A 95 5.22 -10.29 0.58
CA ILE A 95 3.94 -9.58 0.48
C ILE A 95 3.62 -9.23 -0.98
N THR A 96 4.61 -8.81 -1.77
CA THR A 96 4.45 -8.49 -3.19
C THR A 96 3.98 -9.71 -3.98
N ASN A 97 4.52 -10.89 -3.70
CA ASN A 97 4.08 -12.14 -4.32
C ASN A 97 2.62 -12.47 -3.94
N LEU A 98 2.27 -12.38 -2.65
CA LEU A 98 0.92 -12.66 -2.17
C LEU A 98 -0.11 -11.67 -2.77
N VAL A 99 0.12 -10.36 -2.64
CA VAL A 99 -0.76 -9.31 -3.19
C VAL A 99 -0.84 -9.40 -4.72
N GLY A 100 0.27 -9.71 -5.39
CA GLY A 100 0.31 -9.91 -6.83
C GLY A 100 -0.57 -11.07 -7.28
N ASN A 101 -0.54 -12.19 -6.56
CA ASN A 101 -1.42 -13.34 -6.81
C ASN A 101 -2.89 -12.98 -6.54
N SER A 102 -3.20 -12.30 -5.44
CA SER A 102 -4.55 -11.85 -5.13
C SER A 102 -5.11 -10.95 -6.24
N ILE A 103 -4.39 -9.91 -6.67
CA ILE A 103 -4.84 -9.04 -7.77
C ILE A 103 -5.04 -9.82 -9.07
N LYS A 104 -4.19 -10.80 -9.34
CA LYS A 104 -4.29 -11.63 -10.55
C LYS A 104 -5.58 -12.45 -10.57
N PHE A 105 -5.95 -13.06 -9.46
CA PHE A 105 -7.07 -14.03 -9.36
C PHE A 105 -8.37 -13.44 -8.80
N THR A 106 -8.39 -12.15 -8.46
CA THR A 106 -9.61 -11.43 -8.08
C THR A 106 -10.15 -10.62 -9.25
N GLU A 107 -11.44 -10.77 -9.50
CA GLU A 107 -12.18 -10.00 -10.52
C GLU A 107 -13.01 -8.87 -9.91
N LYS A 108 -13.60 -9.10 -8.74
CA LYS A 108 -14.44 -8.14 -8.02
C LYS A 108 -14.20 -8.24 -6.52
N GLY A 109 -14.47 -7.14 -5.82
CA GLY A 109 -14.36 -7.05 -4.37
C GLY A 109 -13.06 -6.38 -3.95
N HIS A 110 -12.24 -7.06 -3.15
CA HIS A 110 -11.06 -6.43 -2.55
C HIS A 110 -9.85 -7.34 -2.41
N ILE A 111 -8.70 -6.69 -2.20
CA ILE A 111 -7.50 -7.25 -1.56
C ILE A 111 -7.24 -6.43 -0.29
N TYR A 112 -7.08 -7.12 0.84
CA TYR A 112 -6.84 -6.49 2.13
C TYR A 112 -5.61 -7.10 2.81
N LEU A 113 -4.60 -6.25 3.04
CA LEU A 113 -3.37 -6.62 3.75
C LEU A 113 -3.46 -6.13 5.19
N THR A 114 -3.36 -7.05 6.15
CA THR A 114 -3.33 -6.73 7.59
C THR A 114 -2.03 -7.16 8.22
N VAL A 115 -1.58 -6.39 9.22
CA VAL A 115 -0.42 -6.69 10.04
C VAL A 115 -0.78 -6.49 11.51
N HIS A 116 -0.58 -7.52 12.30
CA HIS A 116 -0.78 -7.50 13.75
C HIS A 116 0.43 -8.08 14.48
N VAL A 117 0.52 -7.78 15.78
CA VAL A 117 1.41 -8.52 16.68
C VAL A 117 0.71 -9.83 17.04
N VAL A 118 1.44 -10.94 17.11
CA VAL A 118 0.86 -12.26 17.43
C VAL A 118 0.14 -12.24 18.78
N ASP A 119 0.74 -11.60 19.80
CA ASP A 119 0.17 -11.46 21.14
C ASP A 119 -1.18 -10.71 21.15
N GLU A 120 -1.38 -9.77 20.23
CA GLU A 120 -2.65 -9.04 20.08
C GLU A 120 -3.77 -9.98 19.64
N ILE A 121 -3.48 -10.90 18.70
CA ILE A 121 -4.47 -11.87 18.21
C ILE A 121 -4.84 -12.88 19.28
N LEU A 122 -3.86 -13.35 20.07
CA LEU A 122 -4.10 -14.27 21.19
C LEU A 122 -5.10 -13.68 22.19
N ASN A 123 -4.91 -12.42 22.58
CA ASN A 123 -5.82 -11.73 23.50
C ASN A 123 -7.23 -11.54 22.92
N CYS A 124 -7.37 -11.39 21.60
CA CYS A 124 -8.68 -11.27 20.96
C CYS A 124 -9.43 -12.60 20.86
N LEU A 125 -8.73 -13.74 20.75
CA LEU A 125 -9.34 -15.06 20.65
C LEU A 125 -10.15 -15.46 21.90
N GLU A 126 -9.82 -14.90 23.06
CA GLU A 126 -10.55 -15.13 24.31
C GLU A 126 -11.90 -14.38 24.36
N VAL A 127 -12.09 -13.38 23.50
CA VAL A 127 -13.23 -12.44 23.56
C VAL A 127 -14.27 -12.68 22.44
N ASP A 128 -13.87 -13.22 21.28
CA ASP A 128 -14.72 -13.30 20.09
C ASP A 128 -15.39 -14.68 19.91
N MET A 129 -16.52 -14.89 20.61
CA MET A 129 -17.51 -15.96 20.31
C MET A 129 -18.70 -15.39 19.53
N GLY A 130 -18.40 -14.79 18.38
CA GLY A 130 -19.34 -14.57 17.29
C GLY A 130 -19.63 -13.11 16.99
N THR A 131 -19.20 -12.63 15.82
CA THR A 131 -20.00 -11.74 14.97
C THR A 131 -19.45 -11.65 13.53
N GLU A 132 -20.35 -11.93 12.59
CA GLU A 132 -20.49 -11.36 11.24
C GLU A 132 -19.42 -11.60 10.16
N TYR A 133 -19.59 -12.74 9.46
CA TYR A 133 -18.98 -13.09 8.15
C TYR A 133 -19.29 -12.11 7.00
N THR A 134 -19.92 -10.96 7.25
CA THR A 134 -20.40 -9.98 6.25
C THR A 134 -19.76 -8.59 6.38
N ASN A 135 -19.00 -8.32 7.44
CA ASN A 135 -18.34 -7.03 7.65
C ASN A 135 -16.95 -6.98 7.01
N THR A 136 -16.90 -7.12 5.68
CA THR A 136 -15.64 -7.07 4.91
C THR A 136 -15.40 -5.69 4.29
N LEU A 137 -14.23 -5.46 3.71
CA LEU A 137 -13.88 -4.17 3.10
C LEU A 137 -14.85 -3.78 1.97
N SER A 138 -15.09 -4.72 1.04
CA SER A 138 -15.98 -4.53 -0.11
C SER A 138 -17.39 -5.12 0.06
N GLY A 139 -17.70 -5.74 1.20
CA GLY A 139 -18.97 -6.42 1.46
C GLY A 139 -19.15 -7.75 0.72
N TYR A 140 -18.11 -8.18 -0.01
CA TYR A 140 -18.06 -9.53 -0.59
C TYR A 140 -17.64 -10.53 0.49
N PRO A 141 -18.13 -11.78 0.45
CA PRO A 141 -17.75 -12.80 1.42
C PRO A 141 -16.27 -13.14 1.29
N VAL A 142 -15.65 -13.51 2.41
CA VAL A 142 -14.23 -13.89 2.49
C VAL A 142 -14.08 -15.27 3.12
N ALA A 143 -12.98 -15.96 2.82
CA ALA A 143 -12.65 -17.21 3.48
C ALA A 143 -12.40 -16.97 4.99
N ASN A 144 -12.63 -17.97 5.83
CA ASN A 144 -12.36 -17.84 7.26
C ASN A 144 -10.84 -17.72 7.48
N GLY A 145 -10.36 -16.48 7.66
CA GLY A 145 -8.96 -16.15 7.84
C GLY A 145 -8.31 -16.88 9.02
N ARG A 146 -9.05 -17.24 10.08
CA ARG A 146 -8.51 -18.00 11.23
C ARG A 146 -7.89 -19.33 10.79
N ARG A 147 -8.51 -20.01 9.83
CA ARG A 147 -8.01 -21.30 9.30
C ARG A 147 -6.64 -21.20 8.64
N SER A 148 -6.22 -19.99 8.26
CA SER A 148 -4.92 -19.78 7.60
C SER A 148 -3.74 -19.88 8.56
N TRP A 149 -3.97 -19.75 9.87
CA TRP A 149 -2.92 -19.70 10.89
C TRP A 149 -3.23 -20.51 12.16
N GLU A 150 -4.43 -21.08 12.30
CA GLU A 150 -4.82 -21.88 13.48
C GLU A 150 -3.88 -23.06 13.79
N ASN A 151 -3.21 -23.59 12.76
CA ASN A 151 -2.28 -24.72 12.89
C ASN A 151 -0.82 -24.29 13.13
N PHE A 152 -0.52 -22.99 13.20
CA PHE A 152 0.85 -22.53 13.46
C PHE A 152 1.27 -22.93 14.88
N ARG A 153 2.51 -23.39 15.01
CA ARG A 153 3.10 -23.80 16.30
C ARG A 153 3.10 -22.67 17.32
N ILE A 154 3.20 -21.42 16.86
CA ILE A 154 3.21 -20.25 17.74
C ILE A 154 1.92 -20.11 18.56
N PHE A 155 0.77 -20.52 18.01
CA PHE A 155 -0.53 -20.48 18.70
C PHE A 155 -0.83 -21.76 19.50
N ASN A 156 -0.15 -22.87 19.19
CA ASN A 156 -0.32 -24.15 19.90
C ASN A 156 0.63 -24.32 21.11
N ARG A 157 1.51 -23.35 21.36
CA ARG A 157 2.58 -23.47 22.37
C ARG A 157 2.08 -23.40 23.82
N GLU A 158 0.87 -22.90 24.06
CA GLU A 158 0.26 -22.85 25.40
C GLU A 158 -0.20 -24.23 25.93
N LEU A 159 -0.45 -25.21 25.04
CA LEU A 159 -0.88 -26.56 25.44
C LEU A 159 0.24 -27.48 25.96
N HIS A 160 1.52 -27.12 25.77
CA HIS A 160 2.67 -27.94 26.14
C HIS A 160 3.65 -27.26 27.13
N SER A 161 3.18 -26.26 27.88
CA SER A 161 3.98 -25.47 28.83
C SER A 161 4.40 -26.21 30.12
N SER A 162 4.44 -27.55 30.12
CA SER A 162 4.99 -28.36 31.20
C SER A 162 6.43 -28.83 30.99
N GLU A 163 7.05 -28.60 29.82
CA GLU A 163 8.46 -28.99 29.59
C GLU A 163 9.26 -27.90 28.86
N MET A 164 9.91 -26.99 29.62
CA MET A 164 11.38 -26.79 29.61
C MET A 164 11.81 -25.43 30.20
N SER A 165 12.62 -25.57 31.25
CA SER A 165 13.85 -24.83 31.60
C SER A 165 13.98 -23.34 31.26
N PHE A 166 14.12 -22.56 32.34
CA PHE A 166 14.71 -21.22 32.44
C PHE A 166 15.94 -21.02 31.53
N ALA A 167 15.73 -20.41 30.37
CA ALA A 167 16.74 -19.62 29.67
C ALA A 167 16.20 -18.19 29.56
N PRO A 168 17.00 -17.15 29.85
CA PRO A 168 16.51 -15.77 29.78
C PRO A 168 16.10 -15.47 28.34
N ILE A 169 14.80 -15.25 28.14
CA ILE A 169 14.24 -14.85 26.85
C ILE A 169 14.94 -13.55 26.43
N ALA A 170 15.60 -13.55 25.28
CA ALA A 170 16.11 -12.34 24.66
C ALA A 170 14.93 -11.37 24.48
N CYS A 171 14.85 -10.36 25.34
CA CYS A 171 13.63 -9.60 25.64
C CYS A 171 13.17 -8.63 24.53
N ASP A 172 13.74 -8.72 23.32
CA ASP A 172 13.51 -7.77 22.22
C ASP A 172 12.87 -8.40 20.97
N SER A 173 12.62 -9.71 20.92
CA SER A 173 11.97 -10.33 19.76
C SER A 173 10.47 -10.01 19.72
N ILE A 174 9.94 -9.68 18.54
CA ILE A 174 8.51 -9.50 18.29
C ILE A 174 8.08 -10.37 17.13
N SER A 175 7.02 -11.15 17.34
CA SER A 175 6.40 -11.94 16.27
C SER A 175 5.26 -11.14 15.66
N LEU A 176 5.36 -10.89 14.36
CA LEU A 176 4.29 -10.31 13.57
C LEU A 176 3.55 -11.40 12.82
N ILE A 177 2.26 -11.16 12.59
CA ILE A 177 1.42 -11.95 11.71
C ILE A 177 0.87 -11.03 10.62
N ILE A 178 1.10 -11.43 9.38
CA ILE A 178 0.78 -10.68 8.18
C ILE A 178 -0.18 -11.52 7.35
N SER A 179 -1.35 -10.97 7.05
CA SER A 179 -2.38 -11.64 6.26
C SER A 179 -2.72 -10.85 5.01
N VAL A 180 -2.81 -11.53 3.87
CA VAL A 180 -3.32 -11.00 2.61
C VAL A 180 -4.60 -11.75 2.29
N GLU A 181 -5.71 -11.04 2.38
CA GLU A 181 -7.05 -11.53 2.07
C GLU A 181 -7.48 -11.05 0.68
N ASP A 182 -8.15 -11.92 -0.06
CA ASP A 182 -8.76 -11.62 -1.34
C ASP A 182 -10.14 -12.26 -1.50
N THR A 183 -10.98 -11.63 -2.30
CA THR A 183 -12.33 -12.11 -2.67
C THR A 183 -12.33 -12.74 -4.07
N GLY A 184 -11.23 -13.40 -4.44
CA GLY A 184 -11.03 -13.99 -5.76
C GLY A 184 -11.76 -15.32 -5.95
N VAL A 185 -11.39 -16.02 -7.03
CA VAL A 185 -11.99 -17.31 -7.41
C VAL A 185 -11.74 -18.44 -6.41
N GLY A 186 -10.87 -18.24 -5.42
CA GLY A 186 -10.45 -19.27 -4.47
C GLY A 186 -9.60 -20.37 -5.12
N ILE A 187 -9.13 -21.30 -4.30
CA ILE A 187 -8.25 -22.41 -4.72
C ILE A 187 -9.05 -23.72 -4.69
N PRO A 188 -9.14 -24.45 -5.83
CA PRO A 188 -9.79 -25.76 -5.88
C PRO A 188 -9.19 -26.74 -4.87
N PHE A 189 -10.03 -27.53 -4.19
CA PHE A 189 -9.61 -28.45 -3.12
C PHE A 189 -8.48 -29.41 -3.54
N GLU A 190 -8.51 -29.90 -4.78
CA GLU A 190 -7.48 -30.79 -5.36
C GLU A 190 -6.10 -30.14 -5.56
N ALA A 191 -6.05 -28.81 -5.63
CA ALA A 191 -4.83 -28.04 -5.80
C ALA A 191 -4.23 -27.58 -4.46
N GLN A 192 -5.05 -27.45 -3.42
CA GLN A 192 -4.69 -26.87 -2.12
C GLN A 192 -3.45 -27.51 -1.47
N SER A 193 -3.29 -28.83 -1.56
CA SER A 193 -2.16 -29.55 -0.96
C SER A 193 -0.81 -29.30 -1.65
N ARG A 194 -0.81 -28.74 -2.87
CA ARG A 194 0.38 -28.61 -3.72
C ARG A 194 0.76 -27.17 -4.06
N ILE A 195 0.04 -26.17 -3.55
CA ILE A 195 0.27 -24.76 -3.94
C ILE A 195 1.64 -24.20 -3.53
N PHE A 196 2.27 -24.77 -2.51
CA PHE A 196 3.62 -24.39 -2.07
C PHE A 196 4.72 -25.22 -2.73
N THR A 197 4.38 -26.20 -3.57
CA THR A 197 5.36 -27.02 -4.28
C THR A 197 5.93 -26.21 -5.46
N PRO A 198 7.27 -26.17 -5.63
CA PRO A 198 7.88 -25.44 -6.74
C PRO A 198 7.32 -25.85 -8.11
N PHE A 199 7.19 -24.87 -9.01
CA PHE A 199 6.68 -25.02 -10.39
C PHE A 199 5.22 -25.48 -10.52
N MET A 200 4.47 -25.60 -9.41
CA MET A 200 3.06 -25.95 -9.47
C MET A 200 2.21 -24.79 -9.94
N GLN A 201 1.30 -25.08 -10.89
CA GLN A 201 0.30 -24.15 -11.38
C GLN A 201 -1.07 -24.81 -11.37
N VAL A 202 -2.09 -24.05 -10.99
CA VAL A 202 -3.48 -24.54 -10.94
C VAL A 202 -4.06 -24.51 -12.35
N GLY A 203 -4.00 -25.63 -13.06
CA GLY A 203 -4.69 -25.88 -14.34
C GLY A 203 -4.03 -25.29 -15.60
N PRO A 204 -4.17 -25.96 -16.77
CA PRO A 204 -3.54 -25.54 -18.03
C PRO A 204 -4.13 -24.25 -18.64
N SER A 205 -5.38 -23.91 -18.31
CA SER A 205 -6.07 -22.72 -18.85
C SER A 205 -5.65 -21.42 -18.14
N ILE A 206 -5.40 -21.49 -16.83
CA ILE A 206 -4.97 -20.33 -16.02
C ILE A 206 -3.51 -19.95 -16.32
N ALA A 207 -2.66 -20.96 -16.58
CA ALA A 207 -1.28 -20.77 -17.02
C ALA A 207 -1.18 -19.96 -18.33
N ARG A 208 -2.09 -20.21 -19.28
CA ARG A 208 -2.13 -19.53 -20.59
C ARG A 208 -2.67 -18.10 -20.53
N ILE A 209 -3.62 -17.81 -19.65
CA ILE A 209 -4.28 -16.50 -19.58
C ILE A 209 -3.50 -15.53 -18.69
N HIS A 210 -2.94 -16.01 -17.58
CA HIS A 210 -2.39 -15.11 -16.57
C HIS A 210 -0.90 -15.26 -16.31
N GLY A 211 -0.22 -16.29 -16.84
CA GLY A 211 1.24 -16.45 -16.83
C GLY A 211 1.88 -16.52 -15.42
N GLY A 212 2.81 -17.43 -15.17
CA GLY A 212 3.53 -17.47 -13.89
C GLY A 212 4.59 -18.55 -13.91
N THR A 213 5.57 -18.44 -13.02
CA THR A 213 6.64 -19.45 -12.89
C THR A 213 6.18 -20.63 -12.02
N GLY A 214 5.20 -20.41 -11.13
CA GLY A 214 4.81 -21.37 -10.10
C GLY A 214 5.82 -21.46 -8.95
N ILE A 215 6.81 -20.57 -8.92
CA ILE A 215 7.91 -20.59 -7.96
C ILE A 215 7.64 -19.66 -6.77
N GLY A 216 6.94 -18.55 -6.99
CA GLY A 216 6.75 -17.49 -6.00
C GLY A 216 6.31 -17.96 -4.61
N LEU A 217 5.25 -18.78 -4.51
CA LEU A 217 4.77 -19.28 -3.21
C LEU A 217 5.79 -20.19 -2.50
N SER A 218 6.55 -20.99 -3.25
CA SER A 218 7.61 -21.83 -2.69
C SER A 218 8.78 -20.99 -2.14
N ILE A 219 9.16 -19.92 -2.85
CA ILE A 219 10.14 -18.94 -2.35
C ILE A 219 9.60 -18.25 -1.09
N SER A 220 8.34 -17.79 -1.10
CA SER A 220 7.71 -17.18 0.07
C SER A 220 7.77 -18.10 1.29
N LYS A 221 7.46 -19.39 1.12
CA LYS A 221 7.56 -20.38 2.21
C LYS A 221 8.97 -20.52 2.75
N CYS A 222 9.96 -20.51 1.86
CA CYS A 222 11.36 -20.64 2.29
C CYS A 222 11.87 -19.39 3.01
N LEU A 223 11.57 -18.19 2.50
CA LEU A 223 11.90 -16.92 3.15
C LEU A 223 11.25 -16.78 4.53
N VAL A 224 9.98 -17.18 4.66
CA VAL A 224 9.29 -17.21 5.96
C VAL A 224 9.99 -18.15 6.94
N GLY A 225 10.45 -19.32 6.47
CA GLY A 225 11.24 -20.24 7.28
C GLY A 225 12.56 -19.64 7.77
N LEU A 226 13.27 -18.90 6.91
CA LEU A 226 14.49 -18.16 7.31
C LEU A 226 14.20 -17.07 8.34
N MET A 227 13.02 -16.44 8.28
CA MET A 227 12.53 -15.48 9.28
C MET A 227 11.97 -16.15 10.55
N LYS A 228 12.21 -17.45 10.74
CA LYS A 228 11.73 -18.28 11.86
C LYS A 228 10.20 -18.24 12.02
N GLY A 229 9.48 -18.04 10.91
CA GLY A 229 8.04 -17.97 10.86
C GLY A 229 7.39 -19.20 10.21
N GLU A 230 6.08 -19.14 10.07
CA GLU A 230 5.23 -20.13 9.42
C GLU A 230 4.34 -19.44 8.39
N ILE A 231 4.04 -20.10 7.27
CA ILE A 231 3.11 -19.61 6.25
C ILE A 231 1.99 -20.63 6.05
N GLY A 232 0.78 -20.14 5.86
CA GLY A 232 -0.43 -20.92 5.68
C GLY A 232 -1.46 -20.15 4.87
N PHE A 233 -2.59 -20.79 4.63
CA PHE A 233 -3.68 -20.19 3.87
C PHE A 233 -5.02 -20.80 4.26
N ALA A 234 -6.09 -20.04 4.06
CA ALA A 234 -7.46 -20.50 4.06
C ALA A 234 -8.08 -20.12 2.72
N SER A 235 -8.73 -21.05 2.04
CA SER A 235 -9.35 -20.76 0.75
C SER A 235 -10.63 -21.55 0.56
N THR A 236 -11.66 -20.88 0.05
CA THR A 236 -12.94 -21.47 -0.31
C THR A 236 -13.19 -21.16 -1.79
N PRO A 237 -13.39 -22.19 -2.65
CA PRO A 237 -13.70 -21.97 -4.05
C PRO A 237 -14.87 -20.99 -4.24
N HIS A 238 -14.70 -20.04 -5.16
CA HIS A 238 -15.64 -18.97 -5.51
C HIS A 238 -15.94 -17.93 -4.42
N VAL A 239 -15.24 -17.97 -3.29
CA VAL A 239 -15.36 -16.98 -2.22
C VAL A 239 -14.09 -16.13 -2.11
N GLY A 240 -12.92 -16.77 -2.08
CA GLY A 240 -11.66 -16.07 -1.94
C GLY A 240 -10.59 -16.88 -1.22
N SER A 241 -9.46 -16.24 -0.96
CA SER A 241 -8.34 -16.82 -0.21
C SER A 241 -7.74 -15.82 0.77
N THR A 242 -7.26 -16.33 1.89
CA THR A 242 -6.49 -15.57 2.87
C THR A 242 -5.16 -16.29 3.09
N PHE A 243 -4.07 -15.69 2.65
CA PHE A 243 -2.72 -16.18 2.91
C PHE A 243 -2.15 -15.46 4.13
N THR A 244 -1.60 -16.21 5.07
CA THR A 244 -1.04 -15.64 6.30
C THR A 244 0.35 -16.17 6.53
N PHE A 245 1.27 -15.31 6.94
CA PHE A 245 2.57 -15.73 7.43
C PHE A 245 2.98 -14.99 8.69
N THR A 246 3.84 -15.62 9.48
CA THR A 246 4.49 -14.99 10.63
C THR A 246 5.93 -14.62 10.30
N ALA A 247 6.44 -13.59 10.96
CA ALA A 247 7.84 -13.19 10.88
C ALA A 247 8.32 -12.80 12.26
N VAL A 248 9.45 -13.37 12.69
CA VAL A 248 10.10 -13.01 13.95
C VAL A 248 11.11 -11.91 13.67
N LEU A 249 10.87 -10.73 14.23
CA LEU A 249 11.69 -9.53 14.07
C LEU A 249 12.22 -9.07 15.43
N THR A 250 13.11 -8.09 15.42
CA THR A 250 13.61 -7.48 16.66
C THR A 250 13.06 -6.06 16.83
N ARG A 251 12.59 -5.73 18.03
CA ARG A 251 12.17 -4.38 18.40
C ARG A 251 13.38 -3.46 18.47
N THR A 252 13.29 -2.27 17.90
CA THR A 252 14.30 -1.25 18.21
C THR A 252 14.11 -0.77 19.65
N ARG A 253 15.20 -0.62 20.41
CA ARG A 253 15.19 0.00 21.74
C ARG A 253 15.20 1.53 21.66
N PHE A 254 15.34 2.10 20.48
CA PHE A 254 15.29 3.55 20.28
C PHE A 254 13.84 4.03 20.18
N SER A 255 13.31 4.53 21.29
CA SER A 255 12.14 5.42 21.33
C SER A 255 12.51 6.86 20.94
N GLY A 256 13.37 7.00 19.93
CA GLY A 256 13.74 8.29 19.36
C GLY A 256 12.53 8.87 18.65
N ASN A 257 11.96 9.91 19.22
CA ASN A 257 10.88 10.74 18.66
C ASN A 257 11.40 11.56 17.45
N GLU A 258 12.14 10.92 16.53
CA GLU A 258 12.75 11.57 15.38
C GLU A 258 11.86 11.40 14.16
N ASN A 259 11.43 12.56 13.63
CA ASN A 259 10.61 12.75 12.45
C ASN A 259 9.15 12.28 12.56
N LYS A 260 8.48 12.62 13.66
CA LYS A 260 7.05 12.96 13.55
C LYS A 260 6.95 14.21 12.68
N SER A 261 6.62 14.08 11.39
CA SER A 261 5.89 15.15 10.70
C SER A 261 4.49 15.20 11.30
N SER A 262 4.39 15.63 12.55
CA SER A 262 3.11 15.81 13.24
C SER A 262 2.46 17.10 12.78
N ASP A 263 2.27 17.23 11.48
CA ASP A 263 1.68 18.40 10.86
C ASP A 263 0.23 18.61 11.33
N PHE A 264 -0.41 17.54 11.83
CA PHE A 264 -1.84 17.53 12.13
C PHE A 264 -2.20 17.02 13.54
N LYS A 265 -1.27 17.08 14.50
CA LYS A 265 -1.48 16.59 15.89
C LYS A 265 -2.69 17.18 16.62
N GLU A 266 -3.14 18.36 16.20
CA GLU A 266 -4.25 19.11 16.81
C GLU A 266 -5.50 19.16 15.91
N ILE A 267 -5.58 18.23 14.96
CA ILE A 267 -6.70 18.15 14.02
C ILE A 267 -7.57 16.96 14.36
N ASN A 268 -8.86 17.25 14.57
CA ASN A 268 -9.89 16.25 14.78
C ASN A 268 -10.57 15.95 13.45
N ALA A 269 -10.70 14.67 13.13
CA ALA A 269 -11.40 14.16 11.97
C ALA A 269 -12.56 13.26 12.37
N LEU A 270 -13.68 13.40 11.65
CA LEU A 270 -14.76 12.44 11.64
C LEU A 270 -14.65 11.57 10.39
N VAL A 271 -14.74 10.26 10.55
CA VAL A 271 -14.90 9.32 9.43
C VAL A 271 -16.30 8.75 9.47
N VAL A 272 -17.02 8.92 8.36
CA VAL A 272 -18.37 8.39 8.15
C VAL A 272 -18.31 7.30 7.09
N ASP A 273 -18.44 6.06 7.54
CA ASP A 273 -18.48 4.88 6.67
C ASP A 273 -19.35 3.79 7.30
N HIS A 274 -20.36 3.34 6.57
CA HIS A 274 -21.26 2.27 7.04
C HIS A 274 -20.56 0.91 7.19
N ARG A 275 -19.32 0.77 6.70
CA ARG A 275 -18.51 -0.45 6.85
C ARG A 275 -17.41 -0.25 7.90
N PRO A 276 -17.49 -0.94 9.05
CA PRO A 276 -16.51 -0.81 10.13
C PRO A 276 -15.06 -1.09 9.72
N VAL A 277 -14.81 -2.11 8.89
CA VAL A 277 -13.44 -2.45 8.44
C VAL A 277 -12.84 -1.31 7.61
N ARG A 278 -13.62 -0.72 6.71
CA ARG A 278 -13.17 0.38 5.85
C ARG A 278 -13.02 1.70 6.61
N ALA A 279 -13.90 1.93 7.57
CA ALA A 279 -13.77 3.01 8.55
C ALA A 279 -12.45 2.88 9.34
N LYS A 280 -12.15 1.66 9.83
CA LYS A 280 -10.91 1.35 10.58
C LYS A 280 -9.66 1.58 9.75
N VAL A 281 -9.64 1.19 8.47
CA VAL A 281 -8.53 1.48 7.54
C VAL A 281 -8.34 2.98 7.35
N THR A 282 -9.43 3.73 7.16
CA THR A 282 -9.36 5.19 6.99
C THR A 282 -8.81 5.86 8.26
N LYS A 283 -9.30 5.46 9.43
CA LYS A 283 -8.79 5.91 10.73
C LYS A 283 -7.30 5.62 10.91
N TYR A 284 -6.86 4.40 10.56
CA TYR A 284 -5.45 4.03 10.60
C TYR A 284 -4.57 5.01 9.80
N HIS A 285 -4.93 5.31 8.55
CA HIS A 285 -4.13 6.23 7.74
C HIS A 285 -4.16 7.68 8.26
N LEU A 286 -5.26 8.13 8.87
CA LEU A 286 -5.34 9.44 9.52
C LEU A 286 -4.50 9.52 10.80
N GLN A 287 -4.53 8.48 11.64
CA GLN A 287 -3.73 8.39 12.86
C GLN A 287 -2.23 8.40 12.56
N ARG A 288 -1.80 7.80 11.43
CA ARG A 288 -0.40 7.90 10.95
C ARG A 288 0.05 9.33 10.69
N LEU A 289 -0.89 10.23 10.39
CA LEU A 289 -0.63 11.66 10.19
C LEU A 289 -0.75 12.48 11.49
N GLY A 290 -1.05 11.82 12.61
CA GLY A 290 -1.29 12.45 13.91
C GLY A 290 -2.70 13.01 14.09
N VAL A 291 -3.63 12.75 13.16
CA VAL A 291 -5.01 13.25 13.23
C VAL A 291 -5.82 12.42 14.24
N GLN A 292 -6.45 13.08 15.20
CA GLN A 292 -7.37 12.43 16.12
C GLN A 292 -8.67 12.10 15.39
N THR A 293 -9.05 10.82 15.37
CA THR A 293 -10.14 10.36 14.49
C THR A 293 -11.23 9.63 15.26
N GLU A 294 -12.47 10.12 15.13
CA GLU A 294 -13.69 9.46 15.61
C GLU A 294 -14.38 8.76 14.42
N LEU A 295 -14.93 7.57 14.69
CA LEU A 295 -15.71 6.80 13.71
C LEU A 295 -17.18 6.93 14.06
N THR A 296 -18.04 7.14 13.06
CA THR A 296 -19.48 7.01 13.23
C THR A 296 -20.11 6.25 12.08
N THR A 297 -21.10 5.42 12.42
CA THR A 297 -22.03 4.80 11.47
C THR A 297 -23.40 5.46 11.50
N ASP A 298 -23.69 6.27 12.53
CA ASP A 298 -24.96 6.96 12.74
C ASP A 298 -24.72 8.47 12.71
N LEU A 299 -25.24 9.12 11.67
CA LEU A 299 -25.12 10.56 11.50
C LEU A 299 -25.94 11.35 12.51
N ASP A 300 -27.12 10.85 12.92
CA ASP A 300 -28.03 11.59 13.80
C ASP A 300 -27.41 11.72 15.20
N GLN A 301 -26.76 10.64 15.67
CA GLN A 301 -26.00 10.67 16.92
C GLN A 301 -24.85 11.68 16.89
N TYR A 302 -24.19 11.84 15.74
CA TYR A 302 -23.10 12.81 15.58
C TYR A 302 -23.62 14.25 15.56
N ILE A 303 -24.73 14.51 14.84
CA ILE A 303 -25.36 15.84 14.82
C ILE A 303 -25.74 16.29 16.23
N LEU A 304 -26.28 15.38 17.04
CA LEU A 304 -26.56 15.66 18.46
C LEU A 304 -25.30 16.04 19.24
N LYS A 305 -24.19 15.31 19.06
CA LYS A 305 -22.90 15.63 19.73
C LYS A 305 -22.33 16.99 19.34
N VAL A 306 -22.46 17.36 18.06
CA VAL A 306 -22.04 18.67 17.54
C VAL A 306 -22.89 19.78 18.14
N ASN A 307 -24.21 19.60 18.16
CA ASN A 307 -25.15 20.58 18.73
C ASN A 307 -24.97 20.76 20.25
N CYS A 308 -24.52 19.73 20.95
CA CYS A 308 -24.13 19.81 22.37
C CYS A 308 -22.77 20.50 22.61
N GLY A 309 -22.06 20.96 21.58
CA GLY A 309 -20.79 21.70 21.70
C GLY A 309 -19.60 20.86 22.19
N SER A 310 -19.74 19.53 22.20
CA SER A 310 -18.78 18.61 22.85
C SER A 310 -17.58 18.24 21.96
N TRP A 311 -17.76 18.23 20.64
CA TRP A 311 -16.73 17.84 19.69
C TRP A 311 -16.95 18.53 18.36
N ILE A 312 -15.95 19.28 17.90
CA ILE A 312 -15.95 19.94 16.58
C ILE A 312 -14.83 19.31 15.76
N ALA A 313 -15.20 18.45 14.82
CA ALA A 313 -14.25 17.92 13.84
C ALA A 313 -13.86 19.03 12.86
N LYS A 314 -12.56 19.23 12.62
CA LYS A 314 -12.05 20.15 11.58
C LYS A 314 -12.09 19.50 10.18
N LEU A 315 -12.06 18.17 10.15
CA LEU A 315 -12.08 17.36 8.94
C LEU A 315 -13.25 16.38 9.02
N VAL A 316 -13.96 16.19 7.91
CA VAL A 316 -15.02 15.17 7.81
C VAL A 316 -14.80 14.39 6.53
N LEU A 317 -14.51 13.09 6.64
CA LEU A 317 -14.27 12.19 5.53
C LEU A 317 -15.46 11.24 5.40
N ILE A 318 -16.12 11.26 4.25
CA ILE A 318 -17.32 10.48 3.99
C ILE A 318 -17.04 9.52 2.86
N ASP A 319 -17.34 8.24 3.06
CA ASP A 319 -17.27 7.26 1.98
C ASP A 319 -18.42 7.44 0.97
N LYS A 320 -18.12 7.30 -0.32
CA LYS A 320 -19.10 7.46 -1.40
C LYS A 320 -20.27 6.49 -1.32
N GLU A 321 -20.04 5.22 -1.00
CA GLU A 321 -21.13 4.25 -0.88
C GLU A 321 -22.03 4.58 0.31
N THR A 322 -21.43 5.05 1.40
CA THR A 322 -22.17 5.56 2.57
C THR A 322 -22.99 6.80 2.22
N TRP A 323 -22.40 7.74 1.48
CA TRP A 323 -23.13 8.90 0.97
C TRP A 323 -24.34 8.52 0.12
N LEU A 324 -24.18 7.54 -0.77
CA LEU A 324 -25.26 7.06 -1.63
C LEU A 324 -26.34 6.32 -0.86
N LYS A 325 -25.97 5.56 0.19
CA LYS A 325 -26.91 4.86 1.06
C LYS A 325 -27.74 5.82 1.90
N GLU A 326 -27.14 6.93 2.35
CA GLU A 326 -27.77 7.94 3.21
C GLU A 326 -28.07 9.25 2.45
N SER A 327 -28.52 9.12 1.20
CA SER A 327 -28.72 10.26 0.30
C SER A 327 -29.68 11.33 0.82
N HIS A 328 -30.57 10.99 1.76
CA HIS A 328 -31.51 11.92 2.37
C HIS A 328 -30.92 12.71 3.55
N SER A 329 -30.04 12.09 4.35
CA SER A 329 -29.47 12.71 5.56
C SER A 329 -28.17 13.47 5.28
N MET A 330 -27.40 13.05 4.26
CA MET A 330 -26.11 13.64 3.92
C MET A 330 -26.19 15.12 3.50
N PRO A 331 -27.15 15.58 2.67
CA PRO A 331 -27.28 17.00 2.35
C PRO A 331 -27.57 17.86 3.59
N LEU A 332 -28.37 17.35 4.54
CA LEU A 332 -28.68 18.02 5.80
C LEU A 332 -27.44 18.16 6.68
N LEU A 333 -26.68 17.07 6.83
CA LEU A 333 -25.38 17.09 7.52
C LEU A 333 -24.44 18.12 6.88
N VAL A 334 -24.35 18.14 5.56
CA VAL A 334 -23.47 19.08 4.86
C VAL A 334 -23.93 20.52 5.05
N SER A 335 -25.23 20.82 5.05
CA SER A 335 -25.72 22.17 5.35
C SER A 335 -25.43 22.60 6.77
N GLU A 336 -25.62 21.70 7.75
CA GLU A 336 -25.38 21.98 9.17
C GLU A 336 -23.89 22.26 9.44
N LEU A 337 -23.02 21.46 8.84
CA LEU A 337 -21.56 21.62 8.94
C LEU A 337 -21.04 22.86 8.20
N ARG A 338 -21.78 23.39 7.22
CA ARG A 338 -21.40 24.59 6.44
C ARG A 338 -22.06 25.88 6.91
N ASN A 339 -22.52 25.92 8.15
CA ASN A 339 -23.17 27.11 8.70
C ASN A 339 -22.29 28.36 8.51
N LYS A 340 -22.80 29.34 7.74
CA LYS A 340 -22.02 30.45 7.16
C LYS A 340 -21.45 31.44 8.17
N ASP A 341 -21.90 31.37 9.42
CA ASP A 341 -21.53 32.31 10.48
C ASP A 341 -20.31 31.86 11.30
N GLN A 342 -19.71 30.70 11.01
CA GLN A 342 -18.47 30.25 11.65
C GLN A 342 -17.25 30.34 10.70
N PRO A 343 -16.19 31.08 11.09
CA PRO A 343 -14.98 31.20 10.28
C PRO A 343 -14.19 29.88 10.14
N ASP A 344 -14.43 28.90 11.01
CA ASP A 344 -13.74 27.60 11.06
C ASP A 344 -14.66 26.41 10.65
N SER A 345 -15.39 26.55 9.53
CA SER A 345 -16.18 25.42 9.02
C SER A 345 -15.32 24.20 8.67
N PRO A 346 -15.75 22.98 9.01
CA PRO A 346 -15.05 21.74 8.70
C PRO A 346 -14.80 21.56 7.20
N LYS A 347 -13.62 21.04 6.87
CA LYS A 347 -13.31 20.63 5.49
C LYS A 347 -13.87 19.25 5.23
N LEU A 348 -14.73 19.16 4.22
CA LEU A 348 -15.40 17.93 3.82
C LEU A 348 -14.63 17.23 2.69
N PHE A 349 -14.49 15.92 2.83
CA PHE A 349 -13.84 15.03 1.89
C PHE A 349 -14.74 13.86 1.51
N LEU A 350 -14.73 13.50 0.23
CA LEU A 350 -15.40 12.32 -0.31
C LEU A 350 -14.36 11.28 -0.66
N LEU A 351 -14.45 10.09 -0.07
CA LEU A 351 -13.60 8.96 -0.38
C LEU A 351 -14.25 8.13 -1.50
N GLU A 352 -13.57 8.02 -2.63
CA GLU A 352 -14.09 7.32 -3.81
C GLU A 352 -13.29 6.06 -4.15
N ASN A 353 -14.00 4.98 -4.46
CA ASN A 353 -13.43 3.79 -5.08
C ASN A 353 -13.10 4.06 -6.56
N PRO A 354 -12.02 3.47 -7.09
CA PRO A 354 -11.70 3.57 -8.50
C PRO A 354 -12.80 2.92 -9.35
N LYS A 355 -13.42 3.71 -10.25
CA LYS A 355 -14.37 3.21 -11.26
C LYS A 355 -13.71 3.13 -12.63
N SER A 356 -14.06 2.10 -13.41
CA SER A 356 -13.68 1.95 -14.83
C SER A 356 -14.37 2.96 -15.76
N SER A 357 -15.31 3.77 -15.28
CA SER A 357 -16.01 4.77 -16.08
C SER A 357 -15.87 6.19 -15.52
N VAL A 358 -15.14 7.00 -16.29
CA VAL A 358 -14.81 8.42 -16.08
C VAL A 358 -16.04 9.35 -15.95
N LYS A 359 -17.27 8.84 -16.10
CA LYS A 359 -18.48 9.69 -16.26
C LYS A 359 -19.35 9.90 -15.00
N SER A 360 -19.00 9.33 -13.85
CA SER A 360 -19.89 9.34 -12.67
C SER A 360 -19.28 9.93 -11.39
N SER A 361 -18.05 10.48 -11.44
CA SER A 361 -17.36 11.09 -10.29
C SER A 361 -17.64 12.59 -10.10
N SER A 362 -18.60 13.17 -10.84
CA SER A 362 -18.65 14.64 -11.01
C SER A 362 -19.93 15.36 -10.58
N HIS A 363 -20.97 14.70 -10.06
CA HIS A 363 -22.17 15.42 -9.58
C HIS A 363 -22.06 15.78 -8.10
N ILE A 364 -21.94 14.79 -7.21
CA ILE A 364 -21.91 15.00 -5.75
C ILE A 364 -20.77 15.94 -5.34
N SER A 365 -19.57 15.70 -5.84
CA SER A 365 -18.40 16.52 -5.51
C SER A 365 -18.52 17.97 -5.99
N ARG A 366 -19.18 18.22 -7.13
CA ARG A 366 -19.40 19.58 -7.69
C ARG A 366 -20.57 20.29 -7.03
N GLU A 367 -21.67 19.58 -6.79
CA GLU A 367 -22.88 20.11 -6.16
C GLU A 367 -22.60 20.57 -4.73
N TYR A 368 -21.86 19.76 -3.97
CA TYR A 368 -21.53 20.05 -2.57
C TYR A 368 -20.09 20.56 -2.40
N ASN A 369 -19.35 20.90 -3.45
CA ASN A 369 -17.96 21.41 -3.37
C ASN A 369 -17.08 20.61 -2.37
N LEU A 370 -16.97 19.29 -2.58
CA LEU A 370 -16.24 18.35 -1.73
C LEU A 370 -14.85 18.06 -2.28
N ASN A 371 -13.86 17.88 -1.39
CA ASN A 371 -12.53 17.42 -1.80
C ASN A 371 -12.57 15.90 -2.03
N VAL A 372 -12.20 15.44 -3.22
CA VAL A 372 -12.25 14.00 -3.54
C VAL A 372 -10.89 13.34 -3.29
N ILE A 373 -10.88 12.21 -2.59
CA ILE A 373 -9.70 11.36 -2.40
C ILE A 373 -10.01 9.97 -2.96
N MET A 374 -9.20 9.51 -3.90
CA MET A 374 -9.34 8.18 -4.49
C MET A 374 -8.70 7.12 -3.58
N LYS A 375 -9.29 5.94 -3.52
CA LYS A 375 -8.70 4.74 -2.91
C LYS A 375 -7.79 4.00 -3.90
N PRO A 376 -6.76 3.25 -3.46
CA PRO A 376 -6.35 2.97 -2.08
C PRO A 376 -5.83 4.19 -1.32
N LEU A 377 -6.17 4.31 -0.04
CA LEU A 377 -5.64 5.38 0.81
C LEU A 377 -4.16 5.14 1.10
N ARG A 378 -3.36 6.21 1.06
CA ARG A 378 -1.94 6.21 1.43
C ARG A 378 -1.68 7.43 2.31
N ALA A 379 -0.83 7.28 3.33
CA ALA A 379 -0.55 8.36 4.27
C ALA A 379 -0.04 9.61 3.55
N GLY A 380 0.94 9.47 2.64
CA GLY A 380 1.46 10.60 1.86
C GLY A 380 0.42 11.30 0.97
N MET A 381 -0.50 10.55 0.37
CA MET A 381 -1.59 11.14 -0.45
C MET A 381 -2.61 11.89 0.42
N LEU A 382 -2.97 11.33 1.58
CA LEU A 382 -3.81 12.01 2.55
C LEU A 382 -3.14 13.29 3.05
N GLN A 383 -1.86 13.24 3.41
CA GLN A 383 -1.10 14.40 3.87
C GLN A 383 -1.16 15.55 2.87
N VAL A 384 -0.88 15.29 1.59
CA VAL A 384 -0.95 16.30 0.52
C VAL A 384 -2.38 16.86 0.37
N SER A 385 -3.39 15.98 0.39
CA SER A 385 -4.79 16.37 0.24
C SER A 385 -5.29 17.22 1.41
N LEU A 386 -4.92 16.86 2.64
CA LEU A 386 -5.26 17.59 3.86
C LEU A 386 -4.54 18.94 3.92
N ARG A 387 -3.23 19.01 3.63
CA ARG A 387 -2.47 20.28 3.57
C ARG A 387 -3.11 21.26 2.58
N ARG A 388 -3.49 20.76 1.40
CA ARG A 388 -4.17 21.57 0.36
C ARG A 388 -5.51 22.14 0.84
N ALA A 389 -6.33 21.34 1.52
CA ALA A 389 -7.64 21.79 1.99
C ALA A 389 -7.55 22.73 3.21
N LEU A 390 -6.55 22.53 4.07
CA LEU A 390 -6.33 23.30 5.30
C LEU A 390 -5.52 24.59 5.09
N GLY A 391 -5.05 24.86 3.87
CA GLY A 391 -4.46 26.15 3.49
C GLY A 391 -2.96 26.31 3.78
N GLY A 392 -2.24 25.23 4.09
CA GLY A 392 -0.78 25.26 4.25
C GLY A 392 -0.05 25.15 2.91
N ILE A 393 0.37 26.29 2.34
CA ILE A 393 1.41 26.51 1.29
C ILE A 393 1.28 25.59 0.05
N ASP A 394 0.78 26.00 -1.12
CA ASP A 394 1.10 27.16 -1.96
C ASP A 394 -0.15 27.77 -2.61
N LYS A 395 -0.32 29.08 -2.46
CA LYS A 395 -1.22 29.92 -3.28
C LYS A 395 -0.66 30.14 -4.69
N VAL A 396 -0.14 29.10 -5.34
CA VAL A 396 0.23 29.11 -6.75
C VAL A 396 -0.75 28.23 -7.50
N HIS A 397 -1.83 28.86 -7.98
CA HIS A 397 -2.72 28.41 -9.05
C HIS A 397 -3.31 27.00 -8.97
N CYS A 398 -4.30 26.79 -8.10
CA CYS A 398 -5.31 25.73 -8.31
C CYS A 398 -6.69 26.25 -7.88
N LYS A 399 -7.36 27.01 -8.75
CA LYS A 399 -8.82 27.16 -8.69
C LYS A 399 -9.46 25.98 -9.42
N ASN A 400 -10.32 25.28 -8.69
CA ASN A 400 -11.44 24.46 -9.17
C ASN A 400 -11.12 23.26 -10.08
N GLY A 401 -11.17 22.05 -9.49
CA GLY A 401 -12.22 21.10 -9.84
C GLY A 401 -12.36 20.61 -11.28
N VAL A 402 -11.29 20.51 -12.06
CA VAL A 402 -11.19 19.60 -13.22
C VAL A 402 -9.69 19.27 -13.34
N VAL A 403 -9.30 17.99 -13.27
CA VAL A 403 -8.06 17.57 -13.95
C VAL A 403 -8.39 17.60 -15.44
N GLY A 404 -8.54 18.81 -15.96
CA GLY A 404 -8.43 19.08 -17.37
C GLY A 404 -6.96 18.96 -17.69
N ASN A 405 -6.65 18.40 -18.85
CA ASN A 405 -5.31 18.33 -19.41
C ASN A 405 -4.75 19.74 -19.73
N SER A 406 -4.61 20.62 -18.75
CA SER A 406 -3.95 21.91 -18.88
C SER A 406 -2.73 21.95 -17.95
N THR A 407 -1.57 21.77 -18.60
CA THR A 407 -0.23 22.27 -18.23
C THR A 407 0.50 21.62 -17.06
N LEU A 408 0.53 20.28 -16.99
CA LEU A 408 1.69 19.60 -16.39
C LEU A 408 3.01 20.02 -17.11
N GLY A 409 2.93 20.35 -18.41
CA GLY A 409 4.08 20.68 -19.26
C GLY A 409 4.97 21.86 -18.81
N ASN A 410 4.54 22.65 -17.81
CA ASN A 410 5.29 23.83 -17.35
C ASN A 410 5.73 23.74 -15.87
N LEU A 411 5.55 22.59 -15.20
CA LEU A 411 5.85 22.46 -13.77
C LEU A 411 7.33 22.71 -13.44
N LEU A 412 8.22 22.30 -14.35
CA LEU A 412 9.67 22.43 -14.21
C LEU A 412 10.26 23.51 -15.12
N HIS A 413 9.42 24.42 -15.61
CA HIS A 413 9.84 25.47 -16.55
C HIS A 413 11.02 26.29 -15.97
N LYS A 414 12.13 26.39 -16.73
CA LYS A 414 13.42 27.03 -16.35
C LYS A 414 14.22 26.34 -15.24
N LYS A 415 13.85 25.12 -14.81
CA LYS A 415 14.67 24.36 -13.87
C LYS A 415 15.77 23.60 -14.62
N GLN A 416 17.02 23.82 -14.21
CA GLN A 416 18.16 23.09 -14.76
C GLN A 416 18.42 21.85 -13.91
N ILE A 417 18.18 20.68 -14.48
CA ILE A 417 18.27 19.40 -13.77
C ILE A 417 19.35 18.56 -14.43
N ILE A 418 20.22 17.95 -13.63
CA ILE A 418 21.14 16.92 -14.12
C ILE A 418 20.58 15.53 -13.83
N VAL A 419 20.65 14.63 -14.80
CA VAL A 419 20.32 13.20 -14.66
C VAL A 419 21.58 12.39 -14.87
N VAL A 420 21.90 11.51 -13.94
CA VAL A 420 23.11 10.70 -13.92
C VAL A 420 22.74 9.23 -13.81
N ASP A 421 23.12 8.45 -14.79
CA ASP A 421 22.84 7.01 -14.88
C ASP A 421 23.82 6.40 -15.90
N ASP A 422 24.41 5.24 -15.59
CA ASP A 422 25.36 4.55 -16.48
C ASP A 422 24.65 3.89 -17.67
N ASN A 423 23.35 3.63 -17.53
CA ASN A 423 22.51 3.10 -18.59
C ASN A 423 21.91 4.23 -19.43
N ILE A 424 22.41 4.33 -20.67
CA ILE A 424 21.99 5.31 -21.67
C ILE A 424 20.46 5.32 -21.90
N VAL A 425 19.78 4.18 -21.75
CA VAL A 425 18.32 4.09 -21.92
C VAL A 425 17.59 4.77 -20.75
N ASN A 426 17.98 4.48 -19.51
CA ASN A 426 17.39 5.10 -18.33
C ASN A 426 17.62 6.61 -18.33
N LEU A 427 18.84 7.02 -18.64
CA LEU A 427 19.24 8.40 -18.81
C LEU A 427 18.35 9.14 -19.82
N LYS A 428 18.07 8.54 -20.98
CA LYS A 428 17.16 9.11 -22.00
C LYS A 428 15.70 9.14 -21.53
N VAL A 429 15.22 8.09 -20.86
CA VAL A 429 13.83 8.01 -20.37
C VAL A 429 13.59 9.05 -19.28
N ALA A 430 14.46 9.12 -18.28
CA ALA A 430 14.38 10.08 -17.20
C ALA A 430 14.50 11.52 -17.72
N ALA A 431 15.45 11.80 -18.61
CA ALA A 431 15.58 13.11 -19.23
C ALA A 431 14.36 13.47 -20.08
N GLY A 432 13.81 12.53 -20.86
CA GLY A 432 12.60 12.73 -21.65
C GLY A 432 11.38 13.04 -20.79
N ALA A 433 11.22 12.33 -19.66
CA ALA A 433 10.16 12.59 -18.70
C ALA A 433 10.26 14.00 -18.12
N LEU A 434 11.43 14.42 -17.65
CA LEU A 434 11.66 15.75 -17.08
C LEU A 434 11.49 16.88 -18.10
N LYS A 435 12.02 16.71 -19.33
CA LYS A 435 11.83 17.66 -20.44
C LYS A 435 10.36 17.83 -20.80
N LYS A 436 9.56 16.76 -20.76
CA LYS A 436 8.10 16.81 -21.00
C LYS A 436 7.37 17.72 -20.01
N TYR A 437 7.92 17.94 -18.82
CA TYR A 437 7.39 18.84 -17.79
C TYR A 437 8.07 20.22 -17.78
N GLY A 438 8.91 20.53 -18.77
CA GLY A 438 9.50 21.87 -18.99
C GLY A 438 10.91 22.08 -18.41
N ALA A 439 11.55 21.04 -17.88
CA ALA A 439 12.91 21.12 -17.35
C ALA A 439 13.97 21.21 -18.46
N GLU A 440 15.04 21.96 -18.20
CA GLU A 440 16.28 21.90 -18.97
C GLU A 440 17.16 20.81 -18.39
N VAL A 441 17.25 19.67 -19.09
CA VAL A 441 17.94 18.48 -18.56
C VAL A 441 19.30 18.29 -19.21
N THR A 442 20.34 18.21 -18.37
CA THR A 442 21.69 17.78 -18.74
C THR A 442 21.90 16.34 -18.29
N CYS A 443 22.57 15.52 -19.11
CA CYS A 443 22.78 14.11 -18.81
C CYS A 443 24.27 13.79 -18.56
N ALA A 444 24.55 12.94 -17.58
CA ALA A 444 25.87 12.37 -17.33
C ALA A 444 25.79 10.84 -17.26
N ASP A 445 26.74 10.17 -17.90
CA ASP A 445 26.79 8.71 -18.05
C ASP A 445 27.67 8.02 -16.97
N SER A 446 28.14 8.78 -15.97
CA SER A 446 28.97 8.29 -14.88
C SER A 446 29.05 9.31 -13.74
N GLY A 447 29.30 8.82 -12.51
CA GLY A 447 29.51 9.68 -11.34
C GLY A 447 30.66 10.67 -11.52
N LYS A 448 31.77 10.26 -12.14
CA LYS A 448 32.93 11.15 -12.41
C LYS A 448 32.57 12.33 -13.32
N LYS A 449 31.78 12.09 -14.37
CA LYS A 449 31.31 13.14 -15.27
C LYS A 449 30.32 14.06 -14.57
N ALA A 450 29.43 13.49 -13.74
CA ALA A 450 28.52 14.28 -12.91
C ALA A 450 29.26 15.22 -11.96
N ILE A 451 30.28 14.73 -11.24
CA ILE A 451 31.11 15.58 -10.37
C ILE A 451 31.78 16.70 -11.16
N THR A 452 32.26 16.43 -12.38
CA THR A 452 32.88 17.45 -13.23
C THR A 452 31.89 18.57 -13.59
N LEU A 453 30.62 18.22 -13.85
CA LEU A 453 29.54 19.17 -14.14
C LEU A 453 28.99 19.88 -12.89
N LEU A 454 29.05 19.24 -11.73
CA LEU A 454 28.58 19.75 -10.45
C LEU A 454 29.68 20.52 -9.68
N LYS A 455 30.86 20.73 -10.26
CA LYS A 455 31.89 21.58 -9.64
C LYS A 455 31.40 23.03 -9.62
N PRO A 456 31.42 23.71 -8.45
CA PRO A 456 31.06 25.11 -8.39
C PRO A 456 32.01 25.98 -9.24
N PRO A 457 31.50 27.02 -9.91
CA PRO A 457 30.09 27.42 -9.96
C PRO A 457 29.29 26.60 -10.97
N HIS A 458 28.17 26.01 -10.54
CA HIS A 458 27.18 25.38 -11.42
C HIS A 458 25.79 26.00 -11.20
N SER A 459 24.90 25.84 -12.18
CA SER A 459 23.53 26.39 -12.18
C SER A 459 22.42 25.36 -11.98
N PHE A 460 22.76 24.09 -11.75
CA PHE A 460 21.78 23.02 -11.55
C PHE A 460 20.96 23.21 -10.26
N ASP A 461 19.63 23.17 -10.39
CA ASP A 461 18.65 23.21 -9.30
C ASP A 461 18.49 21.85 -8.59
N ALA A 462 18.70 20.75 -9.32
CA ALA A 462 18.54 19.38 -8.82
C ALA A 462 19.41 18.37 -9.57
N CYS A 463 19.76 17.29 -8.89
CA CYS A 463 20.48 16.13 -9.45
C CYS A 463 19.69 14.85 -9.18
N PHE A 464 19.32 14.15 -10.24
CA PHE A 464 18.77 12.79 -10.18
C PHE A 464 19.92 11.83 -10.46
N MET A 465 20.34 11.09 -9.43
CA MET A 465 21.55 10.27 -9.45
C MET A 465 21.17 8.81 -9.23
N ASP A 466 21.62 7.92 -10.12
CA ASP A 466 21.62 6.48 -9.85
C ASP A 466 22.67 6.16 -8.76
N ILE A 467 22.32 5.27 -7.85
CA ILE A 467 23.18 4.90 -6.72
C ILE A 467 24.27 3.93 -7.18
N GLN A 468 23.94 3.02 -8.10
CA GLN A 468 24.84 1.93 -8.50
C GLN A 468 25.37 2.16 -9.92
N MET A 469 26.54 2.80 -10.03
CA MET A 469 27.20 3.03 -11.31
C MET A 469 28.63 2.44 -11.34
N PRO A 470 29.14 2.03 -12.51
CA PRO A 470 30.52 1.59 -12.68
C PRO A 470 31.53 2.68 -12.31
N GLU A 471 32.70 2.25 -11.83
CA GLU A 471 33.84 3.09 -11.42
C GLU A 471 33.64 3.94 -10.15
N MET A 472 32.46 4.51 -9.96
CA MET A 472 32.11 5.40 -8.85
C MET A 472 30.60 5.30 -8.63
N ASP A 473 30.20 4.96 -7.41
CA ASP A 473 28.81 5.00 -6.96
C ASP A 473 28.27 6.45 -6.91
N GLY A 474 26.95 6.57 -6.84
CA GLY A 474 26.22 7.84 -6.93
C GLY A 474 26.46 8.84 -5.81
#